data_AF-A0A6B2SJ42-F1
#
_entry.id   AF-A0A6B2SJ42-F1
#
_cell.length_a   1.000
_cell.length_b   1.000
_cell.length_c   1.000
_cell.angle_alpha   90.00
_cell.angle_beta   90.00
_cell.angle_gamma   90.00
#
_symmetry.space_group_name_H-M   'P 1'
#
loop_
_entity.id
_entity.type
_entity.pdbx_description
1 polymer ?
#
loop_
_entity_poly.entity_id
_entity_poly.type
_entity_poly.pdbx_seq_one_letter_code
_entity_poly.pdbx_strand_id
1 'polypeptide(L)' 'VEVVAVCGRLALAPEVLGKAGIRRAYALTDVEPDVARCIAEAGPILETVAEGIARDFLV' A
#
# COMPACT_ATOMS: atom_id res chain seq x y z
N VAL A 1 -10.70 2.90 15.47
CA VAL A 1 -10.77 2.74 14.01
C VAL A 1 -9.39 2.32 13.55
N GLU A 2 -9.25 1.24 12.77
CA GLU A 2 -7.96 0.85 12.21
C GLU A 2 -7.63 1.68 10.98
N VAL A 3 -6.37 2.09 10.84
CA VAL A 3 -5.88 2.93 9.74
C VAL A 3 -4.72 2.22 9.04
N VAL A 4 -4.80 2.15 7.72
CA VAL A 4 -3.74 1.66 6.84
C VAL A 4 -3.35 2.74 5.83
N ALA A 5 -2.12 2.68 5.33
CA ALA A 5 -1.63 3.60 4.32
C ALA A 5 -1.46 2.91 2.96
N VAL A 6 -1.81 3.61 1.88
CA VAL A 6 -1.52 3.21 0.50
C VAL A 6 -0.62 4.28 -0.11
N CYS A 7 0.48 3.86 -0.72
CA CYS A 7 1.49 4.78 -1.25
C CYS A 7 2.12 4.25 -2.53
N GLY A 8 2.71 5.12 -3.36
CA GLY A 8 3.42 4.68 -4.56
C GLY A 8 4.64 3.81 -4.22
N ARG A 9 5.44 4.27 -3.25
CA ARG A 9 6.63 3.58 -2.74
C ARG A 9 6.72 3.76 -1.23
N LEU A 10 7.08 2.70 -0.51
CA LEU A 10 7.39 2.77 0.91
C LEU A 10 8.88 3.01 1.13
N ALA A 11 9.23 4.20 1.63
CA ALA A 11 10.59 4.55 2.03
C ALA A 11 10.74 4.63 3.56
N LEU A 12 9.65 4.49 4.30
CA LEU A 12 9.64 4.54 5.75
C LEU A 12 9.95 3.17 6.33
N ALA A 13 10.81 3.15 7.35
CA ALA A 13 11.04 1.95 8.13
C ALA A 13 9.77 1.58 8.93
N PRO A 14 9.51 0.28 9.20
CA PRO A 14 8.31 -0.18 9.89
C PRO A 14 8.06 0.51 11.25
N GLU A 15 9.12 0.87 11.96
CA GLU A 15 9.04 1.51 13.28
C GLU A 15 8.47 2.92 13.21
N VAL A 16 8.67 3.61 12.08
CA VAL A 16 8.12 4.96 11.84
C VAL A 16 6.62 4.88 11.54
N LEU A 17 6.18 3.84 10.82
CA LEU A 17 4.76 3.62 10.54
C LEU A 17 3.96 3.39 11.83
N GLY A 18 4.47 2.55 12.73
CA GLY A 18 3.84 2.28 14.02
C GLY A 18 3.70 3.53 14.88
N LYS A 19 4.72 4.40 14.90
CA LYS A 19 4.68 5.70 15.62
C LYS A 19 3.64 6.67 15.04
N ALA A 20 3.35 6.57 13.75
CA ALA A 20 2.33 7.38 13.08
C ALA A 20 0.90 6.85 13.31
N GLY A 21 0.72 5.75 14.04
CA GLY A 21 -0.57 5.09 14.21
C GLY A 21 -1.06 4.35 12.96
N ILE A 22 -0.16 4.11 12.00
CA ILE A 22 -0.45 3.36 10.77
C ILE A 22 -0.16 1.89 11.06
N ARG A 23 -1.20 1.05 11.03
CA ARG A 23 -1.06 -0.39 11.29
C ARG A 23 -0.21 -1.10 10.23
N ARG A 24 -0.41 -0.71 8.97
CA ARG A 24 0.27 -1.30 7.82
C ARG A 24 0.31 -0.32 6.66
N ALA A 25 1.36 -0.40 5.85
CA ALA A 25 1.49 0.34 4.61
C ALA A 25 1.55 -0.64 3.44
N TYR A 26 0.89 -0.29 2.35
CA TYR A 26 0.87 -1.03 1.09
C TYR A 26 1.47 -0.12 0.01
N ALA A 27 2.55 -0.56 -0.62
CA ALA A 27 3.13 0.19 -1.73
C ALA A 27 2.66 -0.38 -3.08
N LEU A 28 2.37 0.50 -4.04
CA LEU A 28 2.13 0.08 -5.43
C LEU A 28 3.36 -0.68 -5.96
N THR A 29 4.57 -0.26 -5.56
CA THR A 29 5.81 -0.94 -5.92
C THR A 29 5.95 -2.37 -5.40
N ASP A 30 5.16 -2.76 -4.40
CA ASP A 30 5.14 -4.14 -3.91
C ASP A 30 4.39 -5.07 -4.87
N VAL A 31 3.47 -4.51 -5.67
CA VAL A 31 2.68 -5.21 -6.70
C VAL A 31 3.33 -5.06 -8.08
N GLU A 32 3.79 -3.86 -8.42
CA GLU A 32 4.43 -3.53 -9.70
C GLU A 32 5.73 -2.76 -9.47
N PRO A 33 6.92 -3.36 -9.65
CA PRO A 33 8.19 -2.70 -9.33
C PRO A 33 8.56 -1.54 -10.27
N ASP A 34 8.00 -1.48 -11.49
CA ASP A 34 8.26 -0.37 -12.42
C ASP A 34 7.43 0.87 -12.05
N VAL A 35 8.13 1.89 -11.53
CA VAL A 35 7.52 3.17 -11.13
C VAL A 35 6.82 3.86 -12.30
N ALA A 36 7.34 3.76 -13.53
CA ALA A 36 6.69 4.36 -14.68
C ALA A 36 5.32 3.71 -14.94
N ARG A 37 5.24 2.39 -14.76
CA ARG A 37 3.96 1.66 -14.84
C ARG A 37 3.04 1.94 -13.66
N CYS A 38 3.56 2.07 -12.43
CA CYS A 38 2.74 2.51 -11.29
C CYS A 38 2.04 3.84 -11.54
N ILE A 39 2.70 4.77 -12.24
CA ILE A 39 2.12 6.08 -12.59
C ILE A 39 1.13 5.95 -13.75
N ALA A 40 1.51 5.21 -14.81
CA ALA A 40 0.68 5.07 -16.01
C ALA A 40 -0.59 4.22 -15.77
N GLU A 41 -0.51 3.21 -14.91
CA GLU A 41 -1.54 2.19 -14.66
C GLU A 41 -2.03 2.23 -13.19
N ALA A 42 -1.98 3.40 -12.54
CA ALA A 42 -2.29 3.53 -11.12
C ALA A 42 -3.66 2.94 -10.72
N GLY A 43 -4.68 3.10 -11.56
CA GLY A 43 -6.04 2.60 -11.30
C GLY A 43 -6.08 1.08 -11.09
N PRO A 44 -5.77 0.27 -12.11
CA PRO A 44 -5.73 -1.20 -11.99
C PRO A 44 -4.81 -1.71 -10.87
N ILE A 45 -3.67 -1.06 -10.66
CA ILE A 45 -2.73 -1.45 -9.60
C ILE A 45 -3.34 -1.16 -8.22
N LEU A 46 -4.03 -0.01 -8.05
CA LEU A 46 -4.73 0.33 -6.81
C LEU A 46 -5.87 -0.65 -6.50
N GLU A 47 -6.59 -1.14 -7.50
CA GLU A 47 -7.61 -2.18 -7.32
C GLU A 47 -6.97 -3.46 -6.75
N THR A 48 -5.84 -3.88 -7.32
CA THR A 48 -5.10 -5.06 -6.84
C THR A 48 -4.60 -4.87 -5.40
N VAL A 49 -4.09 -3.69 -5.07
CA VAL A 49 -3.68 -3.35 -3.68
C VAL A 49 -4.89 -3.39 -2.75
N ALA A 50 -6.04 -2.85 -3.18
CA ALA A 50 -7.27 -2.84 -2.39
C ALA A 50 -7.80 -4.25 -2.13
N GLU A 51 -7.70 -5.17 -3.09
CA GLU A 51 -7.99 -6.59 -2.86
C GLU A 51 -7.08 -7.20 -1.79
N GLY A 52 -5.78 -6.85 -1.79
CA GLY A 52 -4.84 -7.27 -0.76
C GLY A 52 -5.27 -6.79 0.63
N ILE A 53 -5.66 -5.51 0.74
CA ILE A 53 -6.21 -4.94 1.97
C ILE A 53 -7.48 -5.69 2.39
N ALA A 54 -8.41 -5.94 1.46
CA ALA A 54 -9.63 -6.68 1.75
C ALA A 54 -9.33 -8.08 2.32
N ARG A 55 -8.39 -8.82 1.72
CA ARG A 55 -7.98 -10.16 2.23
C ARG A 55 -7.40 -10.10 3.64
N ASP A 56 -6.71 -9.02 3.98
CA ASP A 56 -6.09 -8.85 5.29
C ASP A 56 -7.11 -8.46 6.39
N PHE A 57 -8.25 -7.84 6.04
CA PHE A 57 -9.14 -7.20 7.03
C PHE A 57 -10.64 -7.56 6.95
N LEU A 58 -11.16 -8.09 5.84
CA LEU A 58 -12.59 -8.36 5.63
C LEU A 58 -12.99 -9.82 5.85
N VAL A 59 -12.34 -10.50 6.81
CA VAL A 59 -12.63 -11.91 7.15
C VAL A 59 -14.05 -12.09 7.70
#